data_AF-A0A7L1DC10-F1
#
_entry.id   AF-A0A7L1DC10-F1
#
_cell.length_a   1.000
_cell.length_b   1.000
_cell.length_c   1.000
_cell.angle_alpha   90.00
_cell.angle_beta   90.00
_cell.angle_gamma   90.00
#
_symmetry.space_group_name_H-M   'P 1'
#
loop_
_entity.id
_entity.type
_entity.pdbx_description
1 polymer ?
#
loop_
_entity_poly.entity_id
_entity_poly.type
_entity_poly.pdbx_seq_one_letter_code
_entity_poly.pdbx_strand_id
1 'polypeptide(L)'
;RIQDLLVSDSVDPDTALVFVNAIYFKGLWKTAFKEEHTQEVPFNVTEKDSRPVQMMCQNSTFKVARVAAEKIKILELPYASGDLSLLVLLPDDISGLEQLEKKISYERLREWTSPSVMEKKRVKVYLPRIKIEKKYNLTSVLTALGMTDLFSPSANLSGISPAESLKVSEAIHEVYMEATEEGTEVAGSALVTGDIQDSSESEEFRADHPFLFLIKHNPSDMILFFGRYCSP
;
A
#
# COMPACT_ATOMS: atom_id res chain seq x y z
N ARG A 1 1.27 -9.36 16.73
CA ARG A 1 2.05 -9.11 15.49
C ARG A 1 2.88 -7.85 15.64
N ILE A 2 2.30 -6.76 16.15
CA ILE A 2 3.07 -5.64 16.72
C ILE A 2 3.43 -6.00 18.17
N GLN A 3 4.72 -5.99 18.50
CA GLN A 3 5.30 -6.25 19.82
C GLN A 3 6.46 -5.27 20.04
N ASP A 4 6.79 -4.94 21.29
CA ASP A 4 7.95 -4.10 21.63
C ASP A 4 7.97 -2.72 20.92
N LEU A 5 6.82 -2.03 20.97
CA LEU A 5 6.63 -0.68 20.44
C LEU A 5 7.60 0.35 21.02
N LEU A 6 8.04 0.16 22.26
CA LEU A 6 9.13 0.92 22.88
C LEU A 6 10.31 -0.03 23.06
N VAL A 7 11.48 0.40 22.58
CA VAL A 7 12.71 -0.37 22.77
C VAL A 7 13.15 -0.18 24.22
N SER A 8 13.78 -1.18 24.83
CA SER A 8 14.43 -1.00 26.14
C SER A 8 15.34 0.22 26.10
N ASP A 9 15.26 1.08 27.12
CA ASP A 9 15.97 2.37 27.22
C ASP A 9 15.45 3.50 26.31
N SER A 10 14.30 3.36 25.64
CA SER A 10 13.66 4.47 24.93
C SER A 10 12.91 5.45 25.84
N VAL A 11 12.83 5.15 27.14
CA VAL A 11 12.19 5.98 28.16
C VAL A 11 13.17 6.15 29.32
N ASP A 12 13.37 7.39 29.73
CA ASP A 12 14.23 7.80 30.83
C ASP A 12 13.45 8.70 31.82
N PRO A 13 14.02 9.06 32.99
CA PRO A 13 13.35 9.95 33.94
C PRO A 13 12.99 11.35 33.40
N ASP A 14 13.61 11.79 32.30
CA ASP A 14 13.35 13.07 31.64
C ASP A 14 12.26 12.98 30.56
N THR A 15 11.74 11.77 30.32
CA THR A 15 10.68 11.52 29.35
C THR A 15 9.35 12.06 29.86
N ALA A 16 8.82 13.08 29.19
CA ALA A 16 7.59 13.76 29.59
C ALA A 16 6.33 13.09 29.05
N LEU A 17 6.29 12.82 27.74
CA LEU A 17 5.13 12.21 27.06
C LEU A 17 5.59 11.46 25.81
N VAL A 18 5.10 10.23 25.63
CA VAL A 18 5.35 9.43 24.41
C VAL A 18 4.04 9.20 23.67
N PHE A 19 4.02 9.53 22.38
CA PHE A 19 2.90 9.27 21.49
C PHE A 19 3.15 7.99 20.71
N VAL A 20 2.26 7.00 20.83
CA VAL A 20 2.37 5.72 20.11
C VAL A 20 1.12 5.50 19.28
N ASN A 21 1.31 5.25 17.99
CA ASN A 21 0.25 4.84 17.07
C ASN A 21 0.65 3.53 16.39
N ALA A 22 -0.17 2.50 16.55
CA ALA A 22 0.02 1.20 15.93
C ALA A 22 -1.22 0.83 15.11
N ILE A 23 -1.03 0.41 13.86
CA ILE A 23 -2.14 0.06 12.97
C ILE A 23 -1.91 -1.28 12.30
N TYR A 24 -2.96 -2.10 12.26
CA TYR A 24 -2.97 -3.43 11.67
C TYR A 24 -4.04 -3.52 10.59
N PHE A 25 -3.70 -4.09 9.44
CA PHE A 25 -4.65 -4.38 8.39
C PHE A 25 -4.48 -5.80 7.82
N LYS A 26 -5.57 -6.56 7.85
CA LYS A 26 -5.79 -7.79 7.08
C LYS A 26 -7.23 -7.76 6.57
N GLY A 27 -7.39 -7.63 5.26
CA GLY A 27 -8.70 -7.60 4.60
C GLY A 27 -8.91 -8.81 3.69
N LEU A 28 -10.15 -9.25 3.57
CA LEU A 28 -10.56 -10.27 2.60
C LEU A 28 -10.87 -9.61 1.26
N TRP A 29 -10.32 -10.13 0.17
CA TRP A 29 -10.69 -9.67 -1.17
C TRP A 29 -12.18 -9.89 -1.44
N LYS A 30 -12.80 -9.02 -2.24
CA LYS A 30 -14.11 -9.33 -2.81
C LYS A 30 -14.00 -10.56 -3.70
N THR A 31 -13.01 -10.56 -4.59
CA THR A 31 -12.67 -11.69 -5.46
C THR A 31 -11.32 -12.28 -5.05
N ALA A 32 -11.36 -13.42 -4.38
CA ALA A 32 -10.23 -14.20 -3.89
C ALA A 32 -9.31 -14.64 -5.04
N PHE A 33 -8.02 -14.67 -4.74
CA PHE A 33 -7.07 -15.45 -5.52
C PHE A 33 -7.19 -16.91 -5.10
N LYS A 34 -6.84 -17.84 -6.00
CA LYS A 34 -6.75 -19.24 -5.62
C LYS A 34 -5.30 -19.57 -5.25
N GLU A 35 -5.10 -20.17 -4.09
CA GLU A 35 -3.75 -20.56 -3.64
C GLU A 35 -3.08 -21.56 -4.60
N GLU A 36 -3.86 -22.41 -5.28
CA GLU A 36 -3.36 -23.32 -6.33
C GLU A 36 -2.76 -22.61 -7.56
N HIS A 37 -3.09 -21.33 -7.76
CA HIS A 37 -2.53 -20.50 -8.84
C HIS A 37 -1.35 -19.64 -8.39
N THR A 38 -1.03 -19.63 -7.09
CA THR A 38 0.13 -18.90 -6.58
C THR A 38 1.39 -19.67 -6.89
N GLN A 39 2.38 -18.99 -7.46
CA GLN A 39 3.65 -19.58 -7.87
C GLN A 39 4.82 -18.70 -7.47
N GLU A 40 5.98 -19.32 -7.26
CA GLU A 40 7.22 -18.57 -7.10
C GLU A 40 7.66 -17.99 -8.45
N VAL A 41 7.78 -16.66 -8.52
CA VAL A 41 8.12 -15.91 -9.73
C VAL A 41 9.17 -14.84 -9.37
N PRO A 42 10.10 -14.48 -10.27
CA PRO A 42 11.03 -13.37 -10.03
C PRO A 42 10.29 -12.01 -9.92
N PHE A 43 10.66 -11.23 -8.91
CA PHE A 43 10.35 -9.82 -8.76
C PHE A 43 11.61 -9.00 -9.03
N ASN A 44 11.59 -8.17 -10.08
CA ASN A 44 12.71 -7.35 -10.52
C ASN A 44 12.84 -6.11 -9.63
N VAL A 45 13.63 -6.21 -8.55
CA VAL A 45 13.94 -5.09 -7.64
C VAL A 45 14.64 -3.95 -8.41
N THR A 46 15.50 -4.32 -9.35
CA THR A 46 16.13 -3.42 -10.34
C THR A 46 16.25 -4.15 -11.68
N GLU A 47 16.74 -3.48 -12.73
CA GLU A 47 17.02 -4.13 -14.02
C GLU A 47 18.05 -5.27 -13.95
N LYS A 48 18.85 -5.32 -12.87
CA LYS A 48 19.94 -6.30 -12.69
C LYS A 48 19.76 -7.23 -11.48
N ASP A 49 18.80 -6.95 -10.62
CA ASP A 49 18.55 -7.70 -9.39
C ASP A 49 17.09 -8.15 -9.34
N SER A 50 16.90 -9.46 -9.15
CA SER A 50 15.58 -10.07 -9.06
C SER A 50 15.53 -11.03 -7.88
N ARG A 51 14.42 -11.03 -7.15
CA ARG A 51 14.21 -11.91 -5.98
C ARG A 51 12.95 -12.76 -6.17
N PRO A 52 12.95 -14.04 -5.75
CA PRO A 52 11.75 -14.85 -5.84
C PRO A 52 10.66 -14.34 -4.90
N VAL A 53 9.42 -14.33 -5.37
CA VAL A 53 8.23 -13.99 -4.57
C VAL A 53 7.10 -14.98 -4.84
N GLN A 54 6.23 -15.17 -3.86
CA GLN A 54 4.96 -15.86 -4.06
C GLN A 54 3.99 -14.92 -4.79
N MET A 55 3.81 -15.13 -6.09
CA MET A 55 3.00 -14.32 -6.98
C MET A 55 1.60 -14.93 -7.10
N MET A 56 0.60 -14.25 -6.55
CA MET A 56 -0.80 -14.65 -6.68
C MET A 56 -1.31 -14.30 -8.09
N CYS A 57 -2.16 -15.14 -8.66
CA CYS A 57 -2.71 -14.94 -10.01
C CYS A 57 -4.23 -15.17 -10.08
N GLN A 58 -4.95 -14.27 -10.74
CA GLN A 58 -6.35 -14.48 -11.12
C GLN A 58 -6.70 -13.77 -12.43
N ASN A 59 -7.80 -14.17 -13.05
CA ASN A 59 -8.36 -13.51 -14.23
C ASN A 59 -9.82 -13.16 -13.94
N SER A 60 -10.11 -11.87 -13.80
CA SER A 60 -11.45 -11.38 -13.47
C SER A 60 -11.63 -9.95 -13.99
N THR A 61 -12.80 -9.37 -13.76
CA THR A 61 -13.11 -7.99 -14.17
C THR A 61 -12.77 -7.02 -13.04
N PHE A 62 -11.79 -6.16 -13.26
CA PHE A 62 -11.39 -5.11 -12.32
C PHE A 62 -11.42 -3.74 -13.00
N LYS A 63 -11.38 -2.68 -12.19
CA LYS A 63 -11.15 -1.35 -12.74
C LYS A 63 -9.65 -1.16 -12.93
N VAL A 64 -9.28 -0.73 -14.12
CA VAL A 64 -7.91 -0.45 -14.51
C VAL A 64 -7.83 0.88 -15.24
N ALA A 65 -6.69 1.55 -15.12
CA ALA A 65 -6.38 2.72 -15.93
C ALA A 65 -4.96 2.61 -16.48
N ARG A 66 -4.75 3.18 -17.66
CA ARG A 66 -3.41 3.43 -18.20
C ARG A 66 -3.22 4.92 -18.39
N VAL A 67 -2.29 5.50 -17.63
CA VAL A 67 -1.96 6.92 -17.71
C VAL A 67 -0.72 7.07 -18.58
N ALA A 68 -0.90 7.10 -19.90
CA ALA A 68 0.19 7.09 -20.87
C ALA A 68 1.19 8.25 -20.68
N ALA A 69 0.70 9.44 -20.33
CA ALA A 69 1.55 10.61 -20.06
C ALA A 69 2.54 10.40 -18.90
N GLU A 70 2.17 9.52 -17.96
CA GLU A 70 2.98 9.22 -16.77
C GLU A 70 3.64 7.84 -16.84
N LYS A 71 3.37 7.07 -17.91
CA LYS A 71 3.84 5.70 -18.10
C LYS A 71 3.53 4.81 -16.89
N ILE A 72 2.30 4.86 -16.40
CA ILE A 72 1.83 4.02 -15.30
C ILE A 72 0.53 3.30 -15.66
N LYS A 73 0.34 2.13 -15.05
CA LYS A 73 -0.93 1.43 -14.97
C LYS A 73 -1.44 1.48 -13.54
N ILE A 74 -2.76 1.57 -13.38
CA ILE A 74 -3.42 1.55 -12.07
C ILE A 74 -4.43 0.42 -12.06
N LEU A 75 -4.43 -0.36 -10.98
CA LEU A 75 -5.40 -1.43 -10.73
C LEU A 75 -6.12 -1.16 -9.41
N GLU A 76 -7.44 -1.30 -9.39
CA GLU A 76 -8.26 -1.25 -8.17
C GLU A 76 -8.80 -2.65 -7.84
N LEU A 77 -8.37 -3.19 -6.69
CA LEU A 77 -8.81 -4.46 -6.14
C LEU A 77 -9.73 -4.22 -4.92
N PRO A 78 -11.04 -4.47 -5.04
CA PRO A 78 -11.98 -4.27 -3.94
C PRO A 78 -11.86 -5.35 -2.86
N TYR A 79 -11.99 -4.95 -1.59
CA TYR A 79 -12.20 -5.85 -0.47
C TYR A 79 -13.68 -6.25 -0.34
N ALA A 80 -13.97 -7.27 0.48
CA ALA A 80 -15.26 -7.95 0.58
C ALA A 80 -16.50 -7.06 0.67
N SER A 81 -16.50 -6.02 1.53
CA SER A 81 -17.66 -5.12 1.67
C SER A 81 -17.83 -4.14 0.50
N GLY A 82 -16.78 -3.92 -0.29
CA GLY A 82 -16.73 -2.88 -1.32
C GLY A 82 -16.42 -1.48 -0.78
N ASP A 83 -16.37 -1.28 0.54
CA ASP A 83 -16.05 0.02 1.13
C ASP A 83 -14.56 0.33 1.07
N LEU A 84 -13.71 -0.72 1.01
CA LEU A 84 -12.27 -0.58 0.90
C LEU A 84 -11.77 -1.11 -0.44
N SER A 85 -10.71 -0.52 -0.96
CA SER A 85 -10.00 -1.04 -2.12
C SER A 85 -8.49 -0.83 -1.99
N LEU A 86 -7.72 -1.83 -2.44
CA LEU A 86 -6.30 -1.67 -2.71
C LEU A 86 -6.16 -1.09 -4.11
N LEU A 87 -5.50 0.06 -4.24
CA LEU A 87 -5.05 0.58 -5.52
C LEU A 87 -3.55 0.29 -5.66
N VAL A 88 -3.15 -0.20 -6.82
CA VAL A 88 -1.75 -0.46 -7.18
C VAL A 88 -1.39 0.42 -8.36
N LEU A 89 -0.39 1.29 -8.19
CA LEU A 89 0.15 2.15 -9.23
C LEU A 89 1.50 1.56 -9.65
N LEU A 90 1.50 0.95 -10.83
CA LEU A 90 2.63 0.21 -11.38
C LEU A 90 3.24 1.02 -12.54
N PRO A 91 4.50 1.45 -12.44
CA PRO A 91 5.22 2.00 -13.59
C PRO A 91 5.29 1.03 -14.78
N ASP A 92 5.39 1.54 -16.00
CA ASP A 92 5.62 0.68 -17.17
C ASP A 92 7.07 0.13 -17.20
N ASP A 93 8.03 0.90 -16.67
CA ASP A 93 9.46 0.58 -16.63
C ASP A 93 9.88 0.15 -15.21
N ILE A 94 10.76 -0.86 -15.07
CA ILE A 94 11.23 -1.40 -13.77
C ILE A 94 11.81 -0.31 -12.85
N SER A 95 12.53 0.66 -13.41
CA SER A 95 13.13 1.78 -12.67
C SER A 95 12.23 3.02 -12.59
N GLY A 96 10.97 2.95 -13.03
CA GLY A 96 10.08 4.09 -13.17
C GLY A 96 9.52 4.64 -11.84
N LEU A 97 9.66 3.88 -10.74
CA LEU A 97 9.06 4.23 -9.44
C LEU A 97 9.55 5.59 -8.91
N GLU A 98 10.84 5.91 -9.07
CA GLU A 98 11.39 7.19 -8.59
C GLU A 98 10.73 8.40 -9.28
N GLN A 99 10.44 8.29 -10.57
CA GLN A 99 9.80 9.34 -11.33
C GLN A 99 8.33 9.49 -10.93
N LEU A 100 7.66 8.37 -10.63
CA LEU A 100 6.30 8.37 -10.08
C LEU A 100 6.26 9.04 -8.70
N GLU A 101 7.18 8.70 -7.78
CA GLU A 101 7.27 9.28 -6.44
C GLU A 101 7.48 10.81 -6.47
N LYS A 102 8.26 11.33 -7.42
CA LYS A 102 8.47 12.79 -7.58
C LYS A 102 7.24 13.52 -8.10
N LYS A 103 6.37 12.80 -8.81
CA LYS A 103 5.22 13.36 -9.51
C LYS A 103 3.92 13.19 -8.77
N ILE A 104 3.82 12.22 -7.86
CA ILE A 104 2.57 11.93 -7.17
C ILE A 104 2.18 13.09 -6.25
N SER A 105 0.93 13.51 -6.35
CA SER A 105 0.29 14.48 -5.45
C SER A 105 -1.15 14.03 -5.22
N TYR A 106 -1.83 14.65 -4.26
CA TYR A 106 -3.24 14.36 -4.01
C TYR A 106 -4.12 14.64 -5.24
N GLU A 107 -3.88 15.76 -5.94
CA GLU A 107 -4.63 16.18 -7.12
C GLU A 107 -4.44 15.18 -8.27
N ARG A 108 -3.18 14.79 -8.53
CA ARG A 108 -2.84 13.82 -9.57
C ARG A 108 -3.41 12.44 -9.27
N LEU A 109 -3.34 12.00 -8.01
CA LEU A 109 -3.92 10.72 -7.62
C LEU A 109 -5.44 10.71 -7.84
N ARG A 110 -6.15 11.79 -7.48
CA ARG A 110 -7.59 11.91 -7.75
C ARG A 110 -7.91 11.94 -9.23
N GLU A 111 -7.11 12.61 -10.03
CA GLU A 111 -7.24 12.63 -11.49
C GLU A 111 -7.07 11.23 -12.08
N TRP A 112 -5.96 10.55 -11.78
CA TRP A 112 -5.62 9.25 -12.33
C TRP A 112 -6.57 8.12 -11.90
N THR A 113 -7.18 8.26 -10.72
CA THR A 113 -8.13 7.27 -10.17
C THR A 113 -9.60 7.68 -10.34
N SER A 114 -9.86 8.73 -11.11
CA SER A 114 -11.23 9.22 -11.34
C SER A 114 -12.09 8.20 -12.09
N PRO A 115 -13.43 8.19 -11.88
CA PRO A 115 -14.32 7.28 -12.59
C PRO A 115 -14.29 7.42 -14.13
N SER A 116 -13.86 8.57 -14.66
CA SER A 116 -13.69 8.81 -16.09
C SER A 116 -12.42 8.18 -16.67
N VAL A 117 -11.44 7.87 -15.83
CA VAL A 117 -10.14 7.30 -16.23
C VAL A 117 -10.08 5.80 -15.96
N MET A 118 -10.71 5.34 -14.88
CA MET A 118 -10.74 3.94 -14.45
C MET A 118 -11.83 3.15 -15.18
N GLU A 119 -11.43 2.24 -16.07
CA GLU A 119 -12.33 1.41 -16.88
C GLU A 119 -12.45 -0.01 -16.32
N LYS A 120 -13.67 -0.56 -16.28
CA LYS A 120 -13.87 -1.96 -15.91
C LYS A 120 -13.52 -2.87 -17.09
N LYS A 121 -12.48 -3.69 -16.93
CA LYS A 121 -12.01 -4.64 -17.95
C LYS A 121 -11.69 -5.99 -17.35
N ARG A 122 -11.78 -7.03 -18.18
CA ARG A 122 -11.25 -8.35 -17.84
C ARG A 122 -9.73 -8.30 -17.94
N VAL A 123 -9.05 -8.54 -16.83
CA VAL A 123 -7.60 -8.39 -16.71
C VAL A 123 -7.01 -9.60 -15.98
N LYS A 124 -5.87 -10.09 -16.47
CA LYS A 124 -5.07 -11.08 -15.76
C LYS A 124 -4.18 -10.35 -14.76
N VAL A 125 -4.44 -10.55 -13.47
CA VAL A 125 -3.75 -9.87 -12.37
C VAL A 125 -2.72 -10.80 -11.78
N TYR A 126 -1.48 -10.31 -11.67
CA TYR A 126 -0.41 -10.91 -10.89
C TYR A 126 0.00 -9.92 -9.81
N LEU A 127 -0.15 -10.33 -8.56
CA LEU A 127 0.16 -9.52 -7.39
C LEU A 127 0.96 -10.37 -6.40
N PRO A 128 2.13 -9.93 -5.92
CA PRO A 128 2.85 -10.67 -4.90
C PRO A 128 2.02 -10.75 -3.61
N ARG A 129 2.20 -11.81 -2.82
CA ARG A 129 1.78 -11.78 -1.41
C ARG A 129 2.52 -10.62 -0.74
N ILE A 130 1.78 -9.72 -0.09
CA ILE A 130 2.36 -8.55 0.55
C ILE A 130 2.34 -8.77 2.06
N LYS A 131 3.51 -8.65 2.70
CA LYS A 131 3.63 -8.53 4.14
C LYS A 131 4.51 -7.33 4.44
N ILE A 132 3.96 -6.35 5.14
CA ILE A 132 4.66 -5.12 5.51
C ILE A 132 4.62 -4.98 7.02
N GLU A 133 5.79 -4.82 7.60
CA GLU A 133 5.99 -4.56 9.02
C GLU A 133 7.05 -3.46 9.12
N LYS A 134 6.62 -2.27 9.52
CA LYS A 134 7.48 -1.08 9.57
C LYS A 134 7.18 -0.26 10.80
N LYS A 135 8.25 0.23 11.42
CA LYS A 135 8.21 1.13 12.58
C LYS A 135 8.97 2.40 12.22
N TYR A 136 8.36 3.54 12.50
CA TYR A 136 8.89 4.87 12.23
C TYR A 136 8.91 5.67 13.51
N ASN A 137 10.03 6.36 13.76
CA ASN A 137 10.05 7.47 14.71
C ASN A 137 9.57 8.72 13.95
N LEU A 138 8.36 9.17 14.27
CA LEU A 138 7.72 10.33 13.67
C LEU A 138 8.28 11.65 14.18
N THR A 139 9.01 11.68 15.31
CA THR A 139 9.57 12.92 15.85
C THR A 139 10.43 13.63 14.79
N SER A 140 11.36 12.92 14.16
CA SER A 140 12.24 13.48 13.13
C SER A 140 11.48 13.91 11.87
N VAL A 141 10.51 13.10 11.44
CA VAL A 141 9.68 13.36 10.25
C VAL A 141 8.80 14.59 10.45
N LEU A 142 8.06 14.67 11.56
CA LEU A 142 7.16 15.78 11.86
C LEU A 142 7.95 17.08 12.11
N THR A 143 9.12 16.99 12.75
CA THR A 143 10.04 18.12 12.91
C THR A 143 10.50 18.66 11.56
N ALA A 144 10.90 17.80 10.63
CA ALA A 144 11.30 18.19 9.28
C ALA A 144 10.14 18.81 8.46
N LEU A 145 8.89 18.45 8.79
CA LEU A 145 7.68 19.05 8.24
C LEU A 145 7.27 20.36 8.94
N GLY A 146 8.01 20.81 9.95
CA GLY A 146 7.83 22.10 10.62
C GLY A 146 7.19 22.02 12.01
N MET A 147 6.78 20.85 12.49
CA MET A 147 6.24 20.67 13.85
C MET A 147 7.39 20.58 14.87
N THR A 148 8.06 21.70 15.13
CA THR A 148 9.24 21.77 16.00
C THR A 148 8.88 21.99 17.47
N ASP A 149 7.97 22.93 17.75
CA ASP A 149 7.60 23.31 19.13
C ASP A 149 7.12 22.11 19.97
N LEU A 150 6.32 21.22 19.37
CA LEU A 150 5.72 20.05 20.03
C LEU A 150 6.75 19.15 20.73
N PHE A 151 7.97 19.06 20.19
CA PHE A 151 9.04 18.19 20.67
C PHE A 151 10.10 18.94 21.49
N SER A 152 9.88 20.21 21.78
CA SER A 152 10.86 21.08 22.44
C SER A 152 10.31 21.71 23.71
N PRO A 153 11.14 22.38 24.53
CA PRO A 153 10.68 23.10 25.72
C PRO A 153 9.72 24.27 25.44
N SER A 154 9.57 24.73 24.18
CA SER A 154 8.59 25.75 23.81
C SER A 154 7.16 25.21 23.62
N ALA A 155 6.95 23.90 23.75
CA ALA A 155 5.65 23.26 23.56
C ALA A 155 4.59 23.88 24.48
N ASN A 156 3.48 24.34 23.90
CA ASN A 156 2.31 24.76 24.67
C ASN A 156 1.24 23.66 24.63
N LEU A 157 1.27 22.78 25.63
CA LEU A 157 0.31 21.69 25.84
C LEU A 157 -0.63 21.95 27.03
N SER A 158 -0.92 23.22 27.31
CA SER A 158 -1.77 23.65 28.43
C SER A 158 -3.19 23.07 28.42
N GLY A 159 -3.70 22.67 27.24
CA GLY A 159 -4.98 21.96 27.11
C GLY A 159 -4.96 20.50 27.59
N ILE A 160 -3.78 19.90 27.76
CA ILE A 160 -3.60 18.52 28.28
C ILE A 160 -3.24 18.58 29.77
N SER A 161 -2.32 19.46 30.15
CA SER A 161 -1.84 19.60 31.52
C SER A 161 -1.41 21.05 31.80
N PRO A 162 -1.62 21.57 33.02
CA PRO A 162 -1.12 22.89 33.42
C PRO A 162 0.41 22.93 33.60
N ALA A 163 1.12 21.80 33.51
CA ALA A 163 2.57 21.75 33.68
C ALA A 163 3.31 22.44 32.51
N GLU A 164 4.14 23.44 32.81
CA GLU A 164 4.86 24.26 31.82
C GLU A 164 5.96 23.51 31.04
N SER A 165 6.42 22.36 31.56
CA SER A 165 7.47 21.55 30.93
C SER A 165 6.96 20.39 30.08
N LEU A 166 5.64 20.28 29.87
CA LEU A 166 5.06 19.18 29.12
C LEU A 166 5.35 19.34 27.62
N LYS A 167 6.03 18.34 27.04
CA LYS A 167 6.33 18.22 25.61
C LYS A 167 6.17 16.76 25.18
N VAL A 168 6.09 16.51 23.88
CA VAL A 168 6.21 15.15 23.35
C VAL A 168 7.70 14.79 23.24
N SER A 169 8.15 13.79 24.00
CA SER A 169 9.52 13.29 23.94
C SER A 169 9.74 12.41 22.71
N GLU A 170 8.78 11.54 22.39
CA GLU A 170 8.87 10.65 21.24
C GLU A 170 7.50 10.42 20.60
N ALA A 171 7.45 10.34 19.27
CA ALA A 171 6.27 9.92 18.51
C ALA A 171 6.63 8.70 17.67
N ILE A 172 5.93 7.59 17.85
CA ILE A 172 6.20 6.30 17.18
C ILE A 172 4.98 5.89 16.38
N HIS A 173 5.21 5.47 15.14
CA HIS A 173 4.20 4.88 14.27
C HIS A 173 4.64 3.49 13.79
N GLU A 174 3.85 2.47 14.12
CA GLU A 174 4.09 1.10 13.68
C GLU A 174 2.93 0.58 12.83
N VAL A 175 3.27 -0.05 11.72
CA VAL A 175 2.32 -0.53 10.72
C VAL A 175 2.58 -1.99 10.46
N TYR A 176 1.50 -2.78 10.53
CA TYR A 176 1.45 -4.14 10.00
C TYR A 176 0.36 -4.26 8.94
N MET A 177 0.71 -4.77 7.76
CA MET A 177 -0.24 -5.06 6.69
C MET A 177 0.07 -6.42 6.06
N GLU A 178 -0.96 -7.21 5.81
CA GLU A 178 -0.84 -8.48 5.09
C GLU A 178 -1.94 -8.62 4.05
N ALA A 179 -1.56 -8.93 2.82
CA ALA A 179 -2.43 -9.27 1.71
C ALA A 179 -2.03 -10.64 1.16
N THR A 180 -2.97 -11.59 1.26
CA THR A 180 -2.86 -12.99 0.83
C THR A 180 -4.01 -13.31 -0.11
N GLU A 181 -4.21 -14.57 -0.47
CA GLU A 181 -5.22 -15.01 -1.43
C GLU A 181 -6.66 -14.89 -0.92
N GLU A 182 -6.83 -14.89 0.41
CA GLU A 182 -8.13 -14.98 1.08
C GLU A 182 -9.12 -13.91 0.58
N GLY A 183 -10.33 -14.35 0.21
CA GLY A 183 -11.42 -13.49 -0.23
C GLY A 183 -12.77 -14.18 -0.12
N THR A 184 -13.85 -13.45 -0.43
CA THR A 184 -15.22 -13.93 -0.26
C THR A 184 -15.77 -14.69 -1.47
N GLU A 185 -15.42 -14.27 -2.68
CA GLU A 185 -15.86 -14.91 -3.93
C GLU A 185 -14.63 -15.47 -4.65
N VAL A 186 -14.68 -16.69 -5.15
CA VAL A 186 -13.54 -17.24 -5.91
C VAL A 186 -13.69 -16.83 -7.38
N ALA A 187 -12.65 -16.24 -7.98
CA ALA A 187 -12.65 -15.97 -9.42
C ALA A 187 -12.93 -17.28 -10.19
N GLY A 188 -13.96 -17.25 -11.04
CA GLY A 188 -14.42 -18.41 -11.80
C GLY A 188 -13.28 -19.10 -12.56
N SER A 189 -13.30 -20.44 -12.52
CA SER A 189 -12.28 -21.38 -12.98
C SER A 189 -11.98 -21.38 -14.50
N ALA A 190 -11.88 -20.23 -15.16
CA ALA A 190 -11.54 -20.14 -16.59
C ALA A 190 -10.02 -20.09 -16.83
N LEU A 191 -9.24 -20.85 -16.05
CA LEU A 191 -7.79 -20.99 -16.25
C LEU A 191 -7.37 -22.43 -16.59
N VAL A 192 -8.29 -23.40 -16.60
CA VAL A 192 -7.97 -24.81 -16.87
C VAL A 192 -9.08 -25.46 -17.70
N THR A 193 -9.09 -25.19 -19.01
CA THR A 193 -9.46 -26.14 -20.07
C THR A 193 -9.17 -25.45 -21.40
N GLY A 194 -8.46 -26.15 -22.29
CA GLY A 194 -8.27 -25.72 -23.66
C GLY A 194 -9.60 -25.42 -24.36
N ASP A 195 -9.49 -24.65 -25.44
CA ASP A 195 -10.56 -24.29 -26.38
C ASP A 195 -11.53 -23.19 -25.92
N ILE A 196 -11.03 -21.93 -25.94
CA ILE A 196 -11.79 -20.83 -26.57
C ILE A 196 -10.84 -20.12 -27.53
N GLN A 197 -11.05 -20.47 -28.79
CA GLN A 197 -10.78 -19.72 -30.01
C GLN A 197 -10.64 -18.20 -29.80
N ASP A 198 -9.43 -17.70 -30.04
CA ASP A 198 -9.04 -16.35 -30.45
C ASP A 198 -10.07 -15.22 -30.20
N SER A 199 -9.89 -14.45 -29.13
CA SER A 199 -10.51 -13.12 -29.01
C SER A 199 -9.69 -12.19 -28.10
N SER A 200 -8.80 -11.42 -28.72
CA SER A 200 -8.04 -10.26 -28.20
C SER A 200 -7.11 -10.53 -27.01
N GLU A 201 -5.88 -10.04 -27.10
CA GLU A 201 -4.88 -10.05 -26.02
C GLU A 201 -5.54 -9.71 -24.68
N SER A 202 -5.61 -10.70 -23.77
CA SER A 202 -6.15 -10.45 -22.44
C SER A 202 -5.22 -9.46 -21.74
N GLU A 203 -5.72 -8.27 -21.42
CA GLU A 203 -4.93 -7.23 -20.78
C GLU A 203 -4.31 -7.78 -19.49
N GLU A 204 -3.00 -7.56 -19.31
CA GLU A 204 -2.23 -8.08 -18.18
C GLU A 204 -1.79 -6.92 -17.27
N PHE A 205 -2.04 -7.09 -15.97
CA PHE A 205 -1.48 -6.27 -14.90
C PHE A 205 -0.57 -7.15 -14.05
N ARG A 206 0.75 -7.03 -14.25
CA ARG A 206 1.76 -7.83 -13.56
C ARG A 206 2.62 -6.96 -12.67
N ALA A 207 2.40 -7.02 -11.36
CA ALA A 207 3.15 -6.27 -10.37
C ALA A 207 4.44 -7.02 -9.95
N ASP A 208 5.36 -7.22 -10.90
CA ASP A 208 6.62 -7.96 -10.72
C ASP A 208 7.87 -7.07 -10.59
N HIS A 209 7.68 -5.78 -10.32
CA HIS A 209 8.74 -4.79 -10.09
C HIS A 209 8.20 -3.65 -9.22
N PRO A 210 9.03 -2.72 -8.71
CA PRO A 210 8.62 -1.76 -7.69
C PRO A 210 7.38 -0.93 -8.06
N PHE A 211 6.40 -0.91 -7.14
CA PHE A 211 5.13 -0.19 -7.32
C PHE A 211 4.72 0.58 -6.06
N LEU A 212 3.85 1.57 -6.23
CA LEU A 212 3.12 2.19 -5.12
C LEU A 212 1.80 1.47 -4.91
N PHE A 213 1.35 1.41 -3.68
CA PHE A 213 0.01 0.95 -3.36
C PHE A 213 -0.62 1.82 -2.27
N LEU A 214 -1.95 1.81 -2.24
CA LEU A 214 -2.71 2.45 -1.19
C LEU A 214 -4.00 1.72 -0.91
N ILE A 215 -4.47 1.77 0.34
CA ILE A 215 -5.79 1.29 0.73
C ILE A 215 -6.67 2.50 0.93
N LYS A 216 -7.77 2.56 0.18
CA LYS A 216 -8.72 3.68 0.20
C LYS A 216 -10.04 3.24 0.81
N HIS A 217 -10.66 4.13 1.60
CA HIS A 217 -12.07 4.06 1.94
C HIS A 217 -12.89 4.74 0.84
N ASN A 218 -13.56 3.93 0.03
CA ASN A 218 -14.28 4.34 -1.18
C ASN A 218 -15.39 5.38 -0.92
N PRO A 219 -16.22 5.27 0.13
CA PRO A 219 -17.28 6.26 0.37
C PRO A 219 -16.76 7.67 0.68
N SER A 220 -15.63 7.80 1.39
CA SER A 220 -15.08 9.10 1.82
C SER A 220 -13.84 9.54 1.05
N ASP A 221 -13.38 8.76 0.08
CA ASP A 221 -12.14 8.97 -0.68
C ASP A 221 -10.87 9.08 0.21
N MET A 222 -10.93 8.56 1.44
CA MET A 222 -9.84 8.69 2.42
C MET A 222 -8.79 7.60 2.22
N ILE A 223 -7.52 7.99 2.20
CA ILE A 223 -6.39 7.05 2.16
C ILE A 223 -6.13 6.56 3.59
N LEU A 224 -6.27 5.25 3.79
CA LEU A 224 -6.02 4.58 5.09
C LEU A 224 -4.57 4.10 5.21
N PHE A 225 -4.01 3.60 4.11
CA PHE A 225 -2.63 3.15 4.02
C PHE A 225 -2.03 3.62 2.71
N PHE A 226 -0.75 3.95 2.74
CA PHE A 226 0.02 4.31 1.56
C PHE A 226 1.43 3.73 1.71
N GLY A 227 1.96 3.15 0.64
CA GLY A 227 3.28 2.55 0.70
C GLY A 227 3.87 2.26 -0.66
N ARG A 228 5.14 1.85 -0.63
CA ARG A 228 5.86 1.31 -1.76
C ARG A 228 6.26 -0.12 -1.49
N TYR A 229 6.20 -0.95 -2.53
CA TYR A 229 6.67 -2.33 -2.48
C TYR A 229 7.86 -2.46 -3.43
N CYS A 230 9.08 -2.54 -2.88
CA CYS A 230 10.32 -2.49 -3.67
C CYS A 230 11.26 -3.67 -3.39
N SER A 231 11.25 -4.20 -2.17
CA SER A 231 12.03 -5.37 -1.76
C SER A 231 11.09 -6.33 -1.04
N PRO A 232 10.70 -7.42 -1.70
CA PRO A 232 10.01 -8.54 -1.08
C PRO A 232 10.79 -9.16 0.08
#